data_AF-A0A947G553-F1
#
_entry.id   AF-A0A947G553-F1
#
_cell.length_a   1.000
_cell.length_b   1.000
_cell.length_c   1.000
_cell.angle_alpha   90.00
_cell.angle_beta   90.00
_cell.angle_gamma   90.00
#
_symmetry.space_group_name_H-M   'P 1'
#
loop_
_entity.id
_entity.type
_entity.pdbx_description
1 polymer ?
#
loop_
_entity_poly.entity_id
_entity_poly.type
_entity_poly.pdbx_seq_one_letter_code
_entity_poly.pdbx_strand_id
1 'polypeptide(L)' 'MLERIISGGQTGVDRGALDAALDSGFACGGVCPRGRRAEDGRIDDRYPLEEHHSPRYPQRTEANVVAADATAHARDRY' A
#
# COMPACT_ATOMS: atom_id res chain seq x y z
N MET A 1 8.42 11.28 -14.83
CA MET A 1 8.54 9.80 -15.00
C MET A 1 8.08 9.15 -13.72
N LEU A 2 7.52 7.95 -13.73
CA LEU A 2 7.14 7.27 -12.48
C LEU A 2 8.38 6.58 -11.88
N GLU A 3 8.60 6.76 -10.58
CA GLU A 3 9.80 6.25 -9.89
C GLU A 3 9.51 5.16 -8.87
N ARG A 4 8.33 5.18 -8.24
CA ARG A 4 7.93 4.20 -7.22
C ARG A 4 6.41 4.15 -7.06
N ILE A 5 5.88 2.99 -6.70
CA ILE A 5 4.48 2.81 -6.26
C ILE A 5 4.46 2.71 -4.73
N ILE A 6 3.63 3.53 -4.06
CA ILE A 6 3.37 3.35 -2.63
C ILE A 6 1.92 2.97 -2.37
N SER A 7 1.70 2.06 -1.42
CA SER A 7 0.39 1.54 -1.06
C SER A 7 0.34 1.13 0.42
N GLY A 8 -0.88 1.01 0.96
CA GLY A 8 -1.10 0.57 2.34
C GLY A 8 -1.21 -0.95 2.53
N GLY A 9 -1.15 -1.72 1.46
CA GLY A 9 -1.18 -3.19 1.50
C GLY A 9 -2.54 -3.82 1.84
N GLN A 10 -3.64 -3.05 1.75
CA GLN A 10 -4.98 -3.61 1.86
C GLN A 10 -5.27 -4.63 0.75
N THR A 11 -6.28 -5.47 0.95
CA THR A 11 -6.86 -6.31 -0.11
C THR A 11 -7.26 -5.50 -1.36
N GLY A 12 -7.32 -6.18 -2.51
CA GLY A 12 -7.73 -5.57 -3.78
C GLY A 12 -6.62 -4.72 -4.41
N VAL A 13 -6.94 -3.46 -4.72
CA VAL A 13 -6.08 -2.55 -5.51
C VAL A 13 -4.71 -2.35 -4.89
N ASP A 14 -4.65 -2.22 -3.55
CA ASP A 14 -3.42 -1.97 -2.82
C ASP A 14 -2.40 -3.09 -3.07
N ARG A 15 -2.79 -4.35 -2.87
CA ARG A 15 -1.91 -5.50 -3.17
C ARG A 15 -1.70 -5.72 -4.66
N GLY A 16 -2.71 -5.52 -5.51
CA GLY A 16 -2.54 -5.65 -6.95
C GLY A 16 -1.45 -4.71 -7.49
N ALA A 17 -1.37 -3.48 -6.96
CA ALA A 17 -0.32 -2.53 -7.32
C ALA A 17 1.07 -2.96 -6.82
N LEU A 18 1.15 -3.50 -5.60
CA LEU A 18 2.41 -4.02 -5.04
C LEU A 18 2.89 -5.28 -5.76
N ASP A 19 2.00 -6.21 -6.07
CA ASP A 19 2.30 -7.44 -6.81
C ASP A 19 2.84 -7.08 -8.21
N ALA A 20 2.15 -6.22 -8.96
CA ALA A 20 2.60 -5.79 -10.28
C ALA A 20 3.97 -5.09 -10.25
N ALA A 21 4.24 -4.30 -9.20
CA ALA A 21 5.54 -3.64 -9.03
C ALA A 21 6.66 -4.64 -8.72
N LEU A 22 6.41 -5.58 -7.79
CA LEU A 22 7.37 -6.63 -7.45
C LEU A 22 7.68 -7.53 -8.66
N ASP A 23 6.65 -7.96 -9.38
CA ASP A 23 6.79 -8.83 -10.56
C ASP A 23 7.56 -8.15 -11.71
N SER A 24 7.45 -6.82 -11.81
CA SER A 24 8.17 -6.02 -12.82
C SER A 24 9.54 -5.54 -12.36
N GLY A 25 9.94 -5.83 -11.11
CA GLY A 25 11.16 -5.28 -10.50
C GLY A 25 11.11 -3.75 -10.34
N PHE A 26 9.92 -3.16 -10.36
CA PHE A 26 9.72 -1.73 -10.14
C PHE A 26 9.71 -1.40 -8.65
N ALA A 27 10.25 -0.24 -8.27
CA ALA A 27 10.31 0.14 -6.87
C ALA A 27 8.89 0.26 -6.28
N CYS A 28 8.66 -0.37 -5.14
CA CYS A 28 7.42 -0.21 -4.39
C CYS A 28 7.62 -0.20 -2.88
N GLY A 29 6.59 0.20 -2.15
CA GLY A 29 6.54 0.15 -0.69
C GLY A 29 5.32 0.89 -0.14
N GLY A 30 5.49 1.55 1.00
CA GLY A 30 4.45 2.35 1.63
C GLY A 30 4.25 2.01 3.10
N VAL A 31 3.25 2.66 3.70
CA VAL A 31 2.96 2.54 5.13
C VAL A 31 1.70 1.71 5.35
N CYS A 32 1.79 0.67 6.17
CA CYS A 32 0.66 -0.17 6.58
C CYS A 32 0.29 0.05 8.06
N PRO A 33 -0.89 -0.37 8.54
CA PRO A 33 -1.22 -0.26 9.96
C PRO A 33 -0.31 -1.13 10.84
N ARG A 34 -0.11 -0.73 12.10
CA ARG A 34 0.58 -1.57 13.10
C ARG A 34 0.02 -2.99 13.12
N GLY A 35 0.91 -3.98 13.14
CA GLY A 35 0.61 -5.40 13.04
C GLY A 35 0.36 -5.86 11.61
N ARG A 36 0.71 -5.04 10.60
CA ARG A 36 0.51 -5.31 9.16
C ARG A 36 -0.93 -5.73 8.87
N ARG A 37 -1.92 -4.99 9.38
CA ARG A 37 -3.34 -5.39 9.32
C ARG A 37 -3.97 -5.09 7.96
N ALA A 38 -4.71 -6.05 7.44
CA ALA A 38 -5.62 -5.93 6.31
C ALA A 38 -6.94 -6.67 6.62
N GLU A 39 -7.93 -6.53 5.74
CA GLU A 39 -9.28 -7.11 5.92
C GLU A 39 -9.29 -8.64 5.90
N ASP A 40 -8.38 -9.26 5.17
CA ASP A 40 -8.23 -10.71 5.07
C ASP A 40 -7.12 -11.27 5.97
N GLY A 41 -6.57 -10.45 6.87
CA GLY A 41 -5.57 -10.85 7.85
C GLY A 41 -4.29 -10.05 7.78
N ARG A 42 -3.18 -10.67 8.16
CA ARG A 42 -1.87 -10.03 8.18
C ARG A 42 -1.31 -9.94 6.76
N ILE A 43 -0.79 -8.77 6.39
CA ILE A 43 -0.09 -8.52 5.13
C ILE A 43 1.24 -9.27 5.14
N ASP A 44 1.49 -10.05 4.09
CA ASP A 44 2.68 -10.87 3.90
C ASP A 44 3.97 -10.03 3.96
N ASP A 45 5.04 -10.60 4.53
CA ASP A 45 6.33 -9.92 4.73
C ASP A 45 7.10 -9.70 3.41
N ARG A 46 6.69 -10.34 2.31
CA ARG A 46 7.24 -10.08 0.97
C ARG A 46 7.05 -8.65 0.50
N TYR A 47 6.03 -7.95 1.01
CA TYR A 47 5.77 -6.57 0.64
C TYR A 47 6.65 -5.61 1.44
N PRO A 48 7.41 -4.71 0.78
CA PRO A 48 8.34 -3.77 1.43
C PRO A 48 7.59 -2.59 2.08
N LEU A 49 6.78 -2.91 3.10
CA LEU A 49 5.94 -1.95 3.83
C LEU A 49 6.49 -1.66 5.21
N GLU A 50 6.42 -0.39 5.60
CA GLU A 50 6.73 0.07 6.95
C GLU A 50 5.45 0.10 7.79
N GLU A 51 5.53 -0.30 9.05
CA GLU A 51 4.40 -0.24 9.97
C GLU A 51 4.25 1.16 10.56
N HIS A 52 3.04 1.73 10.46
CA HIS A 52 2.67 2.92 11.21
C HIS A 52 2.59 2.61 12.72
N HIS A 53 2.86 3.60 13.57
CA HIS A 53 2.74 3.43 15.04
C HIS A 53 1.31 3.09 15.51
N SER A 54 0.30 3.46 14.71
CA SER A 54 -1.12 3.25 14.98
C SER A 54 -1.66 2.04 14.21
N PRO A 55 -2.50 1.18 14.83
CA PRO A 55 -3.16 0.07 14.15
C PRO A 55 -4.40 0.51 13.35
N ARG A 56 -4.71 1.82 13.30
CA ARG A 56 -5.90 2.38 12.67
C ARG A 56 -5.65 2.71 11.19
N TYR A 57 -6.65 2.46 10.36
CA TYR A 57 -6.56 2.62 8.90
C TYR A 57 -6.45 4.08 8.40
N PRO A 58 -7.09 5.10 8.98
CA PRO A 58 -6.96 6.46 8.45
C PRO A 58 -5.52 6.97 8.45
N GLN A 59 -4.74 6.63 9.48
CA GLN A 59 -3.36 7.09 9.64
C GLN A 59 -2.44 6.56 8.54
N ARG A 60 -2.62 5.30 8.11
CA ARG A 60 -1.82 4.76 7.00
C ARG A 60 -2.19 5.42 5.68
N THR A 61 -3.48 5.76 5.48
CA THR A 61 -3.93 6.41 4.25
C THR A 61 -3.35 7.81 4.14
N GLU A 62 -3.43 8.59 5.22
CA GLU A 62 -2.84 9.92 5.31
C GLU A 62 -1.31 9.88 5.07
N ALA A 63 -0.59 8.96 5.73
CA ALA A 63 0.85 8.82 5.56
C ALA A 63 1.25 8.54 4.09
N ASN A 64 0.52 7.65 3.40
CA ASN A 64 0.78 7.36 1.99
C ASN A 64 0.40 8.52 1.07
N VAL A 65 -0.68 9.25 1.35
CA VAL A 65 -1.09 10.43 0.55
C VAL A 65 -0.07 11.56 0.69
N VAL A 66 0.42 11.82 1.90
CA VAL A 66 1.44 12.87 2.16
C VAL A 66 2.78 12.53 1.52
N ALA A 67 3.14 11.23 1.49
CA ALA A 67 4.40 10.77 0.90
C ALA A 67 4.36 10.63 -0.64
N ALA A 68 3.19 10.77 -1.26
CA ALA A 68 3.01 10.61 -2.71
C ALA A 68 3.00 11.96 -3.44
N ASP A 69 3.57 11.99 -4.65
CA ASP A 69 3.38 13.11 -5.58
C ASP A 69 1.98 13.11 -6.22
N ALA A 70 1.35 11.93 -6.30
CA ALA A 70 0.00 11.75 -6.81
C ALA A 70 -0.67 10.52 -6.20
N THR A 71 -1.98 10.60 -5.95
CA THR A 71 -2.78 9.48 -5.46
C THR A 71 -3.79 9.04 -6.53
N ALA A 72 -3.82 7.74 -6.83
CA ALA A 72 -4.79 7.14 -7.74
C ALA A 72 -5.79 6.28 -6.96
N HIS A 73 -7.08 6.42 -7.28
CA HIS A 73 -8.15 5.60 -6.72
C HIS A 73 -8.74 4.74 -7.84
N ALA A 74 -8.57 3.42 -7.75
CA ALA A 74 -9.22 2.49 -8.66
C ALA A 74 -10.53 1.98 -8.05
N ARG A 75 -11.58 1.98 -8.87
CA ARG A 75 -12.90 1.43 -8.56
C ARG A 75 -13.42 0.78 -9.83
N ASP A 76 -14.11 -0.33 -9.71
CA ASP A 76 -14.88 -0.85 -10.83
C ASP A 76 -16.00 0.13 -11.19
N ARG A 77 -16.33 0.20 -12.48
CA ARG A 77 -17.37 1.08 -13.03
C ARG A 77 -18.75 0.42 -13.12
N TYR A 78 -19.01 -0.63 -12.33
CA TYR A 78 -20.27 -1.35 -12.33
C TYR A 78 -20.93 -1.32 -10.97
#